data_AF-A0A7S1YFC5-F1
#
_entry.id   AF-A0A7S1YFC5-F1
#
_cell.length_a   1.000
_cell.length_b   1.000
_cell.length_c   1.000
_cell.angle_alpha   90.00
_cell.angle_beta   90.00
_cell.angle_gamma   90.00
#
_symmetry.space_group_name_H-M   'P 1'
#
loop_
_entity.id
_entity.type
_entity.pdbx_description
1 polymer ?
#
loop_
_entity_poly.entity_id
_entity_poly.type
_entity_poly.pdbx_seq_one_letter_code
_entity_poly.pdbx_strand_id
1 'polypeptide(L)'
;RSASLKAFASGAAAAAAAAAAAAAEYSDDPQDVLRCNERMEKSRPECEHYERQCTILSPCCGLAFGCRICHDECPVLPPPTASLMIDPGVIPDGDATTANWEPAGDARKKARVAKRRSLPTSFTEEETHHQIDRFAIKEIICRQCYTRQDAKTNSCKYCKCTFGEYHCNICNLWMSQDEYPYHCLDCGFCRVGGRENFTHCHDCGMC
;
A
#
# COMPACT_ATOMS: atom_id res chain seq x y z
N ARG A 1 66.77 8.73 -15.20
CA ARG A 1 65.54 8.01 -15.62
C ARG A 1 65.51 6.77 -14.74
N SER A 2 64.74 6.72 -13.66
CA SER A 2 63.31 6.40 -13.72
C SER A 2 62.61 6.86 -12.43
N ALA A 3 61.58 7.69 -12.59
CA ALA A 3 60.60 7.97 -11.55
C ALA A 3 59.34 7.13 -11.80
N SER A 4 58.54 6.95 -10.75
CA SER A 4 57.16 6.47 -10.73
C SER A 4 56.93 4.95 -10.80
N LEU A 5 57.00 4.34 -9.62
CA LEU A 5 56.20 3.16 -9.26
C LEU A 5 55.53 3.41 -7.90
N LYS A 6 54.68 4.44 -7.80
CA LYS A 6 53.80 4.66 -6.63
C LYS A 6 52.51 5.36 -7.06
N ALA A 7 51.64 4.69 -7.83
CA ALA A 7 50.31 5.22 -8.14
C ALA A 7 49.32 4.18 -8.68
N PHE A 8 49.20 2.99 -8.08
CA PHE A 8 48.15 2.02 -8.49
C PHE A 8 47.55 1.20 -7.34
N ALA A 9 47.57 1.71 -6.11
CA ALA A 9 47.07 0.97 -4.94
C ALA A 9 45.93 1.68 -4.16
N SER A 10 45.36 2.78 -4.66
CA SER A 10 44.33 3.54 -3.94
C SER A 10 42.94 3.57 -4.59
N GLY A 11 42.78 3.04 -5.82
CA GLY A 11 41.50 3.11 -6.55
C GLY A 11 40.50 2.00 -6.23
N ALA A 12 40.98 0.78 -5.94
CA ALA A 12 40.11 -0.38 -5.75
C ALA A 12 39.36 -0.38 -4.40
N ALA A 13 39.97 0.15 -3.34
CA ALA A 13 39.36 0.21 -2.01
C ALA A 13 38.21 1.23 -1.93
N ALA A 14 38.30 2.35 -2.67
CA ALA A 14 37.27 3.39 -2.68
C ALA A 14 36.00 2.96 -3.45
N ALA A 15 36.15 2.20 -4.55
CA ALA A 15 35.01 1.70 -5.32
C ALA A 15 34.22 0.61 -4.57
N ALA A 16 34.91 -0.26 -3.81
CA ALA A 16 34.26 -1.26 -2.97
C ALA A 16 33.49 -0.63 -1.79
N ALA A 17 34.02 0.44 -1.19
CA ALA A 17 33.34 1.19 -0.13
C ALA A 17 32.10 1.95 -0.64
N ALA A 18 32.13 2.49 -1.86
CA ALA A 18 30.98 3.16 -2.47
C ALA A 18 29.87 2.18 -2.89
N ALA A 19 30.22 0.98 -3.37
CA ALA A 19 29.25 -0.07 -3.68
C ALA A 19 28.59 -0.65 -2.40
N ALA A 20 29.35 -0.79 -1.31
CA ALA A 20 28.81 -1.16 0.00
C ALA A 20 27.91 -0.06 0.60
N ALA A 21 28.22 1.23 0.36
CA ALA A 21 27.39 2.35 0.78
C ALA A 21 26.10 2.50 -0.07
N ALA A 22 26.13 2.17 -1.36
CA ALA A 22 24.94 2.16 -2.22
C ALA A 22 24.00 0.95 -1.94
N ALA A 23 24.53 -0.16 -1.44
CA ALA A 23 23.74 -1.27 -0.92
C ALA A 23 23.16 -1.00 0.48
N ALA A 24 23.51 0.12 1.13
CA ALA A 24 23.11 0.46 2.48
C ALA A 24 21.76 1.22 2.58
N GLU A 25 21.03 1.43 1.48
CA GLU A 25 19.67 2.03 1.50
C GLU A 25 18.54 0.99 1.53
N TYR A 26 18.83 -0.29 1.81
CA TYR A 26 17.82 -1.29 2.17
C TYR A 26 18.33 -2.13 3.35
N SER A 27 18.14 -1.62 4.56
CA SER A 27 18.47 -2.36 5.78
C SER A 27 17.43 -3.47 6.00
N ASP A 28 17.86 -4.72 5.86
CA ASP A 28 17.10 -5.95 6.21
C ASP A 28 17.05 -6.15 7.75
N ASP A 29 17.12 -5.06 8.53
CA ASP A 29 17.08 -5.14 9.99
C ASP A 29 15.64 -5.43 10.46
N PRO A 30 15.40 -6.50 11.24
CA PRO A 30 14.06 -6.86 11.70
C PRO A 30 13.33 -5.76 12.48
N GLN A 31 14.06 -4.87 13.18
CA GLN A 31 13.46 -3.76 13.92
C GLN A 31 13.01 -2.63 13.00
N ASP A 32 13.76 -2.35 11.92
CA ASP A 32 13.37 -1.36 10.92
C ASP A 32 12.09 -1.79 10.19
N VAL A 33 11.99 -3.08 9.82
CA VAL A 33 10.77 -3.64 9.21
C VAL A 33 9.56 -3.51 10.14
N LEU A 34 9.70 -3.86 11.42
CA LEU A 34 8.63 -3.72 12.41
C LEU A 34 8.22 -2.26 12.59
N ARG A 35 9.17 -1.33 12.65
CA ARG A 35 8.90 0.11 12.77
C ARG A 35 8.16 0.66 11.54
N CYS A 36 8.49 0.18 10.34
CA CYS A 36 7.75 0.51 9.13
C CYS A 36 6.30 0.02 9.20
N ASN A 37 6.08 -1.24 9.60
CA ASN A 37 4.73 -1.78 9.76
C ASN A 37 3.92 -1.04 10.84
N GLU A 38 4.57 -0.67 11.95
CA GLU A 38 3.95 0.12 13.02
C GLU A 38 3.52 1.50 12.50
N ARG A 39 4.36 2.18 11.71
CA ARG A 39 3.99 3.45 11.07
C ARG A 39 2.79 3.29 10.15
N MET A 40 2.78 2.26 9.32
CA MET A 40 1.66 1.96 8.41
C MET A 40 0.36 1.70 9.17
N GLU A 41 0.40 0.92 10.25
CA GLU A 41 -0.77 0.68 11.11
C GLU A 41 -1.32 1.98 11.71
N LYS A 42 -0.43 2.82 12.25
CA LYS A 42 -0.81 4.07 12.93
C LYS A 42 -1.30 5.15 11.98
N SER A 43 -0.83 5.16 10.73
CA SER A 43 -1.25 6.15 9.72
C SER A 43 -2.59 5.82 9.06
N ARG A 44 -3.11 4.61 9.27
CA ARG A 44 -4.31 4.15 8.60
C ARG A 44 -5.56 4.87 9.16
N PRO A 45 -6.59 5.10 8.33
CA PRO A 45 -7.86 5.62 8.82
C PRO A 45 -8.57 4.63 9.76
N GLU A 46 -9.35 5.16 10.70
CA GLU A 46 -10.23 4.35 11.54
C GLU A 46 -11.24 3.57 10.69
N CYS A 47 -11.73 2.44 11.22
CA CYS A 47 -12.64 1.58 10.48
C CYS A 47 -13.87 1.29 11.32
N GLU A 48 -15.03 1.65 10.78
CA GLU A 48 -16.34 1.40 11.38
C GLU A 48 -17.04 0.17 10.77
N HIS A 49 -16.45 -0.44 9.74
CA HIS A 49 -17.09 -1.52 8.97
C HIS A 49 -17.01 -2.90 9.61
N TYR A 50 -15.85 -3.26 10.17
CA TYR A 50 -15.71 -4.53 10.88
C TYR A 50 -14.76 -4.37 12.06
N GLU A 51 -15.11 -5.01 13.17
CA GLU A 51 -14.23 -5.14 14.32
C GLU A 51 -13.20 -6.26 14.08
N ARG A 52 -11.92 -5.89 14.10
CA ARG A 52 -10.81 -6.83 13.89
C ARG A 52 -9.48 -6.32 14.45
N GLN A 53 -8.59 -7.27 14.71
CA GLN A 53 -7.25 -7.06 15.26
C GLN A 53 -6.14 -7.15 14.18
N CYS A 54 -6.49 -7.03 12.90
CA CYS A 54 -5.56 -6.90 11.78
C CYS A 54 -5.91 -5.75 10.84
N THR A 55 -4.92 -5.33 10.08
CA THR A 55 -4.99 -4.31 9.04
C THR A 55 -4.54 -4.91 7.73
N ILE A 56 -5.27 -4.65 6.65
CA ILE A 56 -4.96 -5.19 5.34
C ILE A 56 -3.94 -4.31 4.62
N LEU A 57 -3.02 -4.93 3.90
CA LEU A 57 -2.19 -4.24 2.92
C LEU A 57 -2.86 -4.33 1.56
N SER A 58 -3.15 -3.18 0.97
CA SER A 58 -3.79 -3.10 -0.33
C SER A 58 -2.83 -3.58 -1.43
N PRO A 59 -3.18 -4.60 -2.23
CA PRO A 59 -2.37 -5.05 -3.35
C PRO A 59 -2.36 -4.03 -4.51
N CYS A 60 -3.37 -3.17 -4.62
CA CYS A 60 -3.45 -2.19 -5.71
C CYS A 60 -2.62 -0.94 -5.45
N CYS A 61 -2.49 -0.45 -4.21
CA CYS A 61 -1.75 0.79 -3.92
C CYS A 61 -0.67 0.66 -2.84
N GLY A 62 -0.55 -0.49 -2.18
CA GLY A 62 0.43 -0.75 -1.11
C GLY A 62 0.13 -0.09 0.24
N LEU A 63 -0.96 0.67 0.34
CA LEU A 63 -1.35 1.36 1.57
C LEU A 63 -2.03 0.39 2.57
N ALA A 64 -1.93 0.75 3.85
CA ALA A 64 -2.59 0.04 4.93
C ALA A 64 -4.01 0.57 5.14
N PHE A 65 -4.98 -0.34 5.17
CA PHE A 65 -6.38 0.00 5.43
C PHE A 65 -6.99 -0.95 6.43
N GLY A 66 -8.05 -0.47 7.08
CA GLY A 66 -8.84 -1.34 7.92
C GLY A 66 -9.37 -2.51 7.10
N CYS A 67 -10.22 -2.23 6.13
CA CYS A 67 -10.88 -3.22 5.30
C CYS A 67 -10.97 -2.72 3.86
N ARG A 68 -11.52 -3.55 2.97
CA ARG A 68 -11.76 -3.13 1.59
C ARG A 68 -12.64 -1.88 1.47
N ILE A 69 -13.64 -1.73 2.34
CA ILE A 69 -14.60 -0.61 2.25
C ILE A 69 -13.87 0.68 2.62
N CYS A 70 -13.03 0.67 3.66
CA CYS A 70 -12.18 1.83 3.99
C CYS A 70 -11.20 2.22 2.87
N HIS A 71 -10.76 1.26 2.06
CA HIS A 71 -9.96 1.55 0.88
C HIS A 71 -10.83 2.20 -0.21
N ASP A 72 -11.94 1.54 -0.56
CA ASP A 72 -12.86 1.96 -1.63
C ASP A 72 -13.62 3.27 -1.31
N GLU A 73 -13.62 3.72 -0.06
CA GLU A 73 -14.22 5.00 0.37
C GLU A 73 -13.15 6.07 0.64
N CYS A 74 -11.86 5.75 0.42
CA CYS A 74 -10.80 6.70 0.67
C CYS A 74 -10.85 7.85 -0.37
N PRO A 75 -11.04 9.11 0.05
CA PRO A 75 -11.27 10.21 -0.89
C PRO A 75 -10.05 10.52 -1.77
N VAL A 76 -8.86 10.15 -1.31
CA VAL A 76 -7.61 10.37 -2.04
C VAL A 76 -6.82 9.07 -2.02
N LEU A 77 -6.82 8.37 -3.16
CA LEU A 77 -5.97 7.21 -3.39
C LEU A 77 -4.84 7.58 -4.37
N PRO A 78 -3.60 7.13 -4.12
CA PRO A 78 -2.54 7.22 -5.11
C PRO A 78 -2.89 6.34 -6.33
N PRO A 79 -2.25 6.55 -7.49
CA PRO A 79 -2.46 5.66 -8.64
C PRO A 79 -2.10 4.21 -8.29
N PRO A 80 -2.73 3.21 -8.93
CA PRO A 80 -2.38 1.80 -8.72
C PRO A 80 -0.90 1.53 -8.99
N THR A 81 -0.31 0.62 -8.22
CA THR A 81 1.09 0.16 -8.38
C THR A 81 1.37 -0.38 -9.77
N ALA A 82 0.37 -1.03 -10.40
CA ALA A 82 0.44 -1.47 -11.79
C ALA A 82 0.60 -0.31 -12.78
N SER A 83 0.03 0.87 -12.49
CA SER A 83 0.16 2.07 -13.31
C SER A 83 1.50 2.78 -13.12
N LEU A 84 2.25 2.49 -12.05
CA LEU A 84 3.61 2.99 -11.83
C LEU A 84 4.68 2.16 -12.56
N MET A 85 4.32 0.99 -13.10
CA MET A 85 5.17 0.21 -14.00
C MET A 85 5.09 0.77 -15.43
N ILE A 86 5.50 2.03 -15.60
CA ILE A 86 5.77 2.61 -16.92
C ILE A 86 7.13 2.09 -17.37
N ASP A 87 7.20 1.62 -18.62
CA ASP A 87 8.33 0.96 -19.27
C ASP A 87 9.73 1.49 -18.88
N PRO A 88 10.74 0.63 -18.69
CA PRO A 88 12.14 1.02 -18.47
C PRO A 88 12.83 1.69 -19.70
N GLY A 89 12.08 2.35 -20.58
CA GLY A 89 12.54 2.92 -21.84
C GLY A 89 12.12 4.35 -22.15
N VAL A 90 11.36 5.04 -21.28
CA VAL A 90 11.01 6.45 -21.48
C VAL A 90 11.74 7.30 -20.46
N ILE A 91 12.86 7.89 -20.88
CA ILE A 91 13.49 9.00 -20.16
C ILE A 91 12.60 10.23 -20.39
N PRO A 92 11.95 10.81 -19.37
CA PRO A 92 11.45 12.17 -19.51
C PRO A 92 12.66 13.10 -19.59
N ASP A 93 12.78 13.82 -20.71
CA ASP A 93 13.79 14.86 -20.89
C ASP A 93 13.77 15.82 -19.69
N GLY A 94 14.98 16.12 -19.20
CA GLY A 94 15.22 16.60 -17.85
C GLY A 94 14.65 17.96 -17.50
N ASP A 95 14.38 18.11 -16.21
CA ASP A 95 14.81 19.24 -15.38
C ASP A 95 14.93 18.70 -13.95
N ALA A 96 16.17 18.58 -13.49
CA ALA A 96 16.48 18.31 -12.11
C ALA A 96 16.57 19.63 -11.37
N THR A 97 15.54 20.00 -10.59
CA THR A 97 15.71 20.95 -9.51
C THR A 97 14.91 20.56 -8.27
N THR A 98 15.68 20.35 -7.21
CA THR A 98 15.32 20.07 -5.82
C THR A 98 14.13 20.90 -5.32
N ALA A 99 13.03 20.25 -4.93
CA ALA A 99 11.96 20.88 -4.18
C ALA A 99 12.33 20.90 -2.69
N ASN A 100 12.98 21.98 -2.26
CA ASN A 100 13.04 22.37 -0.85
C ASN A 100 11.66 22.88 -0.42
N TRP A 101 11.12 22.29 0.64
CA TRP A 101 9.96 22.79 1.36
C TRP A 101 10.41 23.83 2.38
N GLU A 102 9.94 25.09 2.28
CA GLU A 102 9.76 26.01 3.42
C GLU A 102 8.78 27.17 3.08
N PRO A 103 8.14 27.81 4.09
CA PRO A 103 6.75 28.31 3.98
C PRO A 103 6.59 29.81 3.67
N ALA A 104 5.31 30.18 3.47
CA ALA A 104 4.78 31.43 2.96
C ALA A 104 5.25 32.72 3.64
N GLY A 105 5.51 33.76 2.82
CA GLY A 105 5.66 35.15 3.21
C GLY A 105 5.41 36.10 2.03
N ASP A 106 4.57 37.12 2.29
CA ASP A 106 4.02 38.14 1.39
C ASP A 106 5.04 38.96 0.56
N ALA A 107 4.69 39.30 -0.69
CA ALA A 107 4.84 40.64 -1.31
C ALA A 107 4.92 40.61 -2.86
N ARG A 108 3.79 40.97 -3.46
CA ARG A 108 3.60 41.73 -4.71
C ARG A 108 4.87 42.26 -5.43
N LYS A 109 5.09 41.81 -6.68
CA LYS A 109 5.66 42.60 -7.79
C LYS A 109 5.26 42.02 -9.15
N LYS A 110 4.71 42.90 -10.01
CA LYS A 110 4.19 42.58 -11.35
C LYS A 110 5.33 42.43 -12.35
N ALA A 111 5.43 41.29 -13.02
CA ALA A 111 6.20 41.13 -14.25
C ALA A 111 5.31 40.51 -15.33
N ARG A 112 5.26 41.16 -16.51
CA ARG A 112 4.41 40.79 -17.65
C ARG A 112 4.86 39.43 -18.20
N VAL A 113 4.03 38.41 -18.07
CA VAL A 113 4.22 37.13 -18.78
C VAL A 113 3.43 37.15 -20.09
N ALA A 114 4.13 36.84 -21.17
CA ALA A 114 3.59 36.73 -22.51
C ALA A 114 2.46 35.69 -22.57
N LYS A 115 1.38 36.08 -23.25
CA LYS A 115 0.16 35.32 -23.46
C LYS A 115 0.47 34.05 -24.26
N ARG A 116 0.66 32.92 -23.57
CA ARG A 116 0.61 31.59 -24.20
C ARG A 116 -0.82 31.08 -24.18
N ARG A 117 -1.14 30.38 -25.26
CA ARG A 117 -2.46 30.14 -25.83
C ARG A 117 -3.18 29.04 -25.01
N SER A 118 -4.47 29.28 -24.73
CA SER A 118 -5.54 28.31 -24.44
C SER A 118 -5.15 27.04 -23.64
N LEU A 119 -5.58 26.98 -22.37
CA LEU A 119 -5.76 25.70 -21.66
C LEU A 119 -6.63 24.77 -22.53
N PRO A 120 -6.26 23.49 -22.76
CA PRO A 120 -7.22 22.53 -23.27
C PRO A 120 -8.36 22.39 -22.25
N THR A 121 -9.60 22.54 -22.73
CA THR A 121 -10.84 22.46 -21.93
C THR A 121 -11.27 21.02 -21.64
N SER A 122 -10.31 20.12 -21.49
CA SER A 122 -10.55 18.75 -21.02
C SER A 122 -9.72 18.54 -19.77
N PHE A 123 -10.19 19.09 -18.65
CA PHE A 123 -10.01 18.41 -17.38
C PHE A 123 -10.78 17.10 -17.52
N THR A 124 -10.15 16.07 -18.08
CA THR A 124 -10.46 14.74 -17.60
C THR A 124 -9.90 14.74 -16.21
N GLU A 125 -10.76 14.98 -15.22
CA GLU A 125 -10.49 14.53 -13.85
C GLU A 125 -10.15 13.05 -14.02
N GLU A 126 -8.86 12.73 -14.01
CA GLU A 126 -8.44 11.35 -13.96
C GLU A 126 -8.98 10.86 -12.61
N GLU A 127 -10.11 10.15 -12.64
CA GLU A 127 -10.66 9.48 -11.48
C GLU A 127 -9.64 8.40 -11.08
N THR A 128 -8.60 8.80 -10.33
CA THR A 128 -7.56 7.91 -9.79
C THR A 128 -8.10 7.01 -8.67
N HIS A 129 -9.39 7.16 -8.37
CA HIS A 129 -10.10 6.37 -7.39
C HIS A 129 -10.36 4.96 -7.94
N HIS A 130 -9.88 3.96 -7.23
CA HIS A 130 -9.90 2.56 -7.66
C HIS A 130 -10.35 1.67 -6.52
N GLN A 131 -10.89 0.51 -6.87
CA GLN A 131 -11.36 -0.48 -5.90
C GLN A 131 -10.32 -1.57 -5.68
N ILE A 132 -10.26 -2.06 -4.45
CA ILE A 132 -9.38 -3.18 -4.09
C ILE A 132 -10.05 -4.53 -4.39
N ASP A 133 -9.31 -5.42 -5.04
CA ASP A 133 -9.70 -6.82 -5.11
C ASP A 133 -9.41 -7.52 -3.77
N ARG A 134 -10.48 -7.90 -3.08
CA ARG A 134 -10.40 -8.61 -1.79
C ARG A 134 -9.67 -9.95 -1.87
N PHE A 135 -9.71 -10.62 -3.02
CA PHE A 135 -9.07 -11.92 -3.20
C PHE A 135 -7.57 -11.78 -3.43
N ALA A 136 -7.13 -10.62 -3.91
CA ALA A 136 -5.72 -10.32 -4.14
C ALA A 136 -4.96 -9.90 -2.87
N ILE A 137 -5.64 -9.73 -1.72
CA ILE A 137 -5.01 -9.40 -0.45
C ILE A 137 -4.15 -10.58 0.00
N LYS A 138 -2.83 -10.39 0.06
CA LYS A 138 -1.86 -11.41 0.46
C LYS A 138 -1.36 -11.23 1.89
N GLU A 139 -1.36 -9.99 2.37
CA GLU A 139 -0.64 -9.62 3.57
C GLU A 139 -1.48 -8.72 4.48
N ILE A 140 -1.28 -8.92 5.78
CA ILE A 140 -1.90 -8.17 6.86
C ILE A 140 -0.87 -7.79 7.91
N ILE A 141 -1.12 -6.70 8.62
CA ILE A 141 -0.35 -6.25 9.78
C ILE A 141 -1.19 -6.53 11.04
N CYS A 142 -0.58 -7.18 12.04
CA CYS A 142 -1.21 -7.36 13.35
C CYS A 142 -1.30 -6.01 14.08
N ARG A 143 -2.48 -5.68 14.64
CA ARG A 143 -2.69 -4.40 15.34
C ARG A 143 -2.03 -4.33 16.73
N GLN A 144 -1.65 -5.48 17.29
CA GLN A 144 -1.05 -5.55 18.64
C GLN A 144 0.48 -5.52 18.61
N CYS A 145 1.10 -6.26 17.67
CA CYS A 145 2.55 -6.43 17.63
C CYS A 145 3.19 -6.00 16.30
N TYR A 146 2.40 -5.43 15.37
CA TYR A 146 2.86 -4.91 14.07
C TYR A 146 3.60 -5.91 13.18
N THR A 147 3.47 -7.21 13.47
CA THR A 147 4.01 -8.27 12.62
C THR A 147 3.21 -8.31 11.32
N ARG A 148 3.91 -8.13 10.20
CA ARG A 148 3.38 -8.38 8.85
C ARG A 148 3.40 -9.88 8.57
N GLN A 149 2.28 -10.42 8.11
CA GLN A 149 2.11 -11.84 7.86
C GLN A 149 1.05 -12.11 6.78
N ASP A 150 0.90 -13.39 6.43
CA ASP A 150 -0.04 -13.85 5.40
C ASP A 150 -1.51 -13.69 5.82
N ALA A 151 -2.32 -13.20 4.88
CA ALA A 151 -3.74 -12.91 5.03
C ALA A 151 -4.63 -14.16 5.17
N LYS A 152 -4.13 -15.38 4.97
CA LYS A 152 -4.95 -16.60 5.09
C LYS A 152 -5.12 -17.08 6.53
N THR A 153 -4.54 -16.39 7.50
CA THR A 153 -4.46 -16.81 8.90
C THR A 153 -5.40 -16.00 9.78
N ASN A 154 -6.04 -16.63 10.78
CA ASN A 154 -6.87 -15.92 11.77
C ASN A 154 -6.12 -15.54 13.05
N SER A 155 -4.83 -15.89 13.16
CA SER A 155 -4.06 -15.59 14.37
C SER A 155 -2.68 -15.05 14.04
N CYS A 156 -2.20 -14.15 14.89
CA CYS A 156 -0.87 -13.60 14.71
C CYS A 156 0.20 -14.68 14.95
N LYS A 157 1.21 -14.73 14.07
CA LYS A 157 2.33 -15.67 14.21
C LYS A 157 3.17 -15.41 15.46
N TYR A 158 3.26 -14.16 15.90
CA TYR A 158 4.09 -13.74 17.03
C TYR A 158 3.28 -13.63 18.34
N CYS A 159 2.35 -12.68 18.46
CA CYS A 159 1.60 -12.47 19.72
C CYS A 159 0.39 -13.39 19.92
N LYS A 160 0.05 -14.22 18.92
CA LYS A 160 -1.07 -15.18 18.95
C LYS A 160 -2.46 -14.58 19.15
N CYS A 161 -2.65 -13.27 19.01
CA CYS A 161 -3.98 -12.68 19.04
C CYS A 161 -4.85 -13.20 17.87
N THR A 162 -6.14 -13.40 18.13
CA THR A 162 -7.13 -13.73 17.10
C THR A 162 -7.57 -12.45 16.38
N PHE A 163 -7.63 -12.48 15.06
CA PHE A 163 -7.94 -11.30 14.25
C PHE A 163 -9.43 -11.00 14.16
N GLY A 164 -10.27 -12.03 14.13
CA GLY A 164 -11.72 -11.91 14.24
C GLY A 164 -12.32 -13.24 14.70
N GLU A 165 -13.52 -13.19 15.27
CA GLU A 165 -14.24 -14.40 15.69
C GLU A 165 -14.64 -15.24 14.47
N TYR A 166 -15.11 -14.56 13.42
CA TYR A 166 -15.30 -15.13 12.11
C TYR A 166 -14.14 -14.77 11.19
N HIS A 167 -13.60 -15.78 10.51
CA HIS A 167 -12.57 -15.62 9.49
C HIS A 167 -12.91 -16.43 8.25
N CYS A 168 -12.90 -15.76 7.10
CA CYS A 168 -12.99 -16.39 5.80
C CYS A 168 -11.68 -16.20 5.04
N ASN A 169 -10.91 -17.27 4.90
CA ASN A 169 -9.66 -17.31 4.13
C ASN A 169 -9.87 -17.19 2.61
N ILE A 170 -11.08 -17.47 2.11
CA ILE A 170 -11.41 -17.30 0.70
C ILE A 170 -11.58 -15.82 0.40
N CYS A 171 -12.32 -15.09 1.23
CA CYS A 171 -12.64 -13.67 1.01
C CYS A 171 -11.68 -12.70 1.70
N ASN A 172 -10.70 -13.19 2.47
CA ASN A 172 -9.84 -12.40 3.36
C ASN A 172 -10.67 -11.45 4.25
N LEU A 173 -11.66 -12.01 4.96
CA LEU A 173 -12.59 -11.26 5.82
C LEU A 173 -12.44 -11.68 7.27
N TRP A 174 -12.34 -10.69 8.17
CA TRP A 174 -12.34 -10.84 9.63
C TRP A 174 -13.39 -9.91 10.24
N MET A 175 -14.28 -10.47 11.06
CA MET A 175 -15.35 -9.75 11.74
C MET A 175 -15.81 -10.50 13.00
N SER A 176 -16.75 -9.92 13.76
CA SER A 176 -17.42 -10.58 14.89
C SER A 176 -18.42 -11.64 14.42
N GLN A 177 -18.84 -12.51 15.34
CA GLN A 177 -19.81 -13.58 15.04
C GLN A 177 -21.28 -13.14 15.18
N ASP A 178 -21.55 -11.92 15.66
CA ASP A 178 -22.89 -11.44 16.04
C ASP A 178 -23.93 -11.49 14.90
N GLU A 179 -23.49 -11.28 13.66
CA GLU A 179 -24.34 -11.29 12.47
C GLU A 179 -24.44 -12.67 11.81
N TYR A 180 -23.91 -13.72 12.44
CA TYR A 180 -23.83 -15.08 11.92
C TYR A 180 -23.29 -15.12 10.47
N PRO A 181 -22.09 -14.57 10.21
CA PRO A 181 -21.50 -14.55 8.88
C PRO A 181 -21.19 -15.98 8.40
N TYR A 182 -21.39 -16.22 7.11
CA TYR A 182 -21.07 -17.49 6.45
C TYR A 182 -20.61 -17.29 5.00
N HIS A 183 -19.73 -18.14 4.50
CA HIS A 183 -19.30 -18.09 3.10
C HIS A 183 -20.20 -18.95 2.21
N CYS A 184 -20.87 -18.36 1.22
CA CYS A 184 -21.55 -19.14 0.19
C CYS A 184 -20.54 -19.55 -0.89
N LEU A 185 -20.34 -20.86 -1.09
CA LEU A 185 -19.39 -21.39 -2.08
C LEU A 185 -19.83 -21.09 -3.51
N ASP A 186 -21.15 -21.12 -3.77
CA ASP A 186 -21.71 -20.88 -5.10
C ASP A 186 -21.64 -19.39 -5.50
N CYS A 187 -21.86 -18.48 -4.54
CA CYS A 187 -21.68 -17.05 -4.79
C CYS A 187 -20.21 -16.62 -4.74
N GLY A 188 -19.35 -17.31 -4.00
CA GLY A 188 -17.97 -16.91 -3.75
C GLY A 188 -17.80 -15.74 -2.79
N PHE A 189 -18.85 -15.35 -2.04
CA PHE A 189 -18.84 -14.23 -1.10
C PHE A 189 -19.41 -14.61 0.27
N CYS A 190 -18.93 -13.93 1.31
CA CYS A 190 -19.53 -14.00 2.63
C CYS A 190 -20.87 -13.26 2.67
N ARG A 191 -21.86 -13.90 3.30
CA ARG A 191 -23.21 -13.42 3.61
C ARG A 191 -23.37 -13.40 5.13
N VAL A 192 -24.44 -12.78 5.60
CA VAL A 192 -24.82 -12.70 7.03
C VAL A 192 -26.20 -13.31 7.25
N GLY A 193 -26.55 -13.59 8.51
CA GLY A 193 -27.85 -14.12 8.90
C GLY A 193 -27.90 -15.64 9.11
N GLY A 194 -26.77 -16.34 9.12
CA GLY A 194 -26.68 -17.77 9.41
C GLY A 194 -26.83 -18.66 8.18
N ARG A 195 -25.98 -19.69 8.04
CA ARG A 195 -26.00 -20.60 6.87
C ARG A 195 -27.29 -21.41 6.79
N GLU A 196 -27.87 -21.71 7.95
CA GLU A 196 -29.08 -22.51 8.11
C GLU A 196 -30.36 -21.77 7.67
N ASN A 197 -30.33 -20.44 7.62
CA ASN A 197 -31.50 -19.61 7.30
C ASN A 197 -31.61 -19.30 5.80
N PHE A 198 -30.55 -19.52 5.03
CA PHE A 198 -30.45 -19.11 3.63
C PHE A 198 -29.96 -20.28 2.77
N THR A 199 -30.47 -20.36 1.55
CA THR A 199 -30.06 -21.39 0.59
C THR A 199 -29.79 -20.74 -0.75
N HIS A 200 -28.75 -21.21 -1.46
CA HIS A 200 -28.44 -20.68 -2.77
C HIS A 200 -29.43 -21.23 -3.80
N CYS A 201 -30.12 -20.35 -4.52
CA CYS A 201 -30.93 -20.69 -5.67
C CYS A 201 -30.07 -20.59 -6.94
N HIS A 202 -29.76 -21.74 -7.56
CA HIS A 202 -28.97 -21.78 -8.79
C HIS A 202 -29.68 -21.17 -10.01
N ASP A 203 -31.02 -21.19 -10.03
CA ASP A 203 -31.80 -20.60 -11.11
C ASP A 203 -31.74 -19.06 -11.08
N CYS A 204 -31.71 -18.49 -9.88
CA CYS A 204 -31.61 -17.04 -9.67
C CYS A 204 -30.16 -16.55 -9.53
N GLY A 205 -29.21 -17.44 -9.21
CA GLY A 205 -27.82 -17.10 -8.93
C GLY A 205 -27.61 -16.30 -7.63
N MET A 206 -28.48 -16.48 -6.62
CA MET A 206 -28.45 -15.71 -5.37
C MET A 206 -28.81 -16.56 -4.14
N CYS A 207 -28.35 -16.11 -2.96
CA CYS A 207 -28.68 -16.70 -1.64
C CYS A 207 -29.96 -16.08 -1.06
#